data_AF-A0A8S0Z4G9-F1
#
_entry.id   AF-A0A8S0Z4G9-F1
#
_cell.length_a   1.000
_cell.length_b   1.000
_cell.length_c   1.000
_cell.angle_alpha   90.00
_cell.angle_beta   90.00
_cell.angle_gamma   90.00
#
_symmetry.space_group_name_H-M   'P 1'
#
loop_
_entity.id
_entity.type
_entity.pdbx_description
1 polymer ?
#
loop_
_entity_poly.entity_id
_entity_poly.type
_entity_poly.pdbx_seq_one_letter_code
_entity_poly.pdbx_strand_id
1 'polypeptide(L)'
;MRNEMFRGIWNVPFITNCYLVKMSALRTSNAKAVTYTKDGLDSDMAFCASLRDLGIFMHVSNEMDFGHLVNPETYDISRTHPDMYQLFDNKMEWTTRYLHEDYLSSFDEKKKPNMPCPDVYWFPLMSKQFCVEWIDIMEAFGQWSDGSNSDKRLESGYEAVPTRDIHMSQVGLDRHWLHILKEFVRPLQEMVFTGYYHNPPVSVMNFVVRYRPDEQPSLRPHHDSSTYTINLALNTPNVDYEGGGCRFIRYNCSVRDTKRGWLLMHPGRLTHYHEGLLVTKGTRYIMVSFVDP
;
A
#
# COMPACT_ATOMS: atom_id res chain seq x y z
N MET A 1 -20.01 4.29 -29.57
CA MET A 1 -19.36 5.37 -30.35
C MET A 1 -17.94 5.48 -29.83
N ARG A 2 -16.92 5.26 -30.67
CA ARG A 2 -15.52 5.49 -30.27
C ARG A 2 -15.33 7.00 -30.18
N ASN A 3 -15.00 7.52 -28.99
CA ASN A 3 -14.52 8.88 -28.85
C ASN A 3 -13.19 8.95 -29.58
N GLU A 4 -13.17 9.52 -30.79
CA GLU A 4 -11.91 9.90 -31.42
C GLU A 4 -11.32 11.04 -30.62
N MET A 5 -10.16 10.76 -30.01
CA MET A 5 -9.47 11.70 -29.15
C MET A 5 -8.69 12.67 -30.05
N PHE A 6 -9.20 13.91 -30.20
CA PHE A 6 -8.53 14.93 -31.01
C PHE A 6 -7.20 15.34 -30.36
N ARG A 7 -6.09 15.16 -31.08
CA ARG A 7 -4.75 15.58 -30.68
C ARG A 7 -4.29 16.80 -31.50
N GLY A 8 -3.57 17.72 -30.88
CA GLY A 8 -3.03 18.91 -31.53
C GLY A 8 -2.55 19.97 -30.55
N ILE A 9 -2.34 21.18 -31.08
CA ILE A 9 -2.01 22.38 -30.31
C ILE A 9 -3.23 23.28 -30.29
N TRP A 10 -3.68 23.63 -29.10
CA TRP A 10 -4.94 24.34 -28.87
C TRP A 10 -4.66 25.71 -28.26
N ASN A 11 -5.18 26.77 -28.87
CA ASN A 11 -5.24 28.07 -28.22
C ASN A 11 -6.40 28.06 -27.22
N VAL A 12 -6.10 28.23 -25.94
CA VAL A 12 -7.06 28.12 -24.83
C VAL A 12 -7.06 29.39 -23.98
N PRO A 13 -8.16 29.70 -23.27
CA PRO A 13 -8.23 30.92 -22.47
C PRO A 13 -7.53 30.83 -21.11
N PHE A 14 -7.11 29.64 -20.67
CA PHE A 14 -6.53 29.41 -19.34
C PHE A 14 -5.54 28.24 -19.36
N ILE A 15 -4.40 28.40 -18.68
CA ILE A 15 -3.36 27.38 -18.46
C ILE A 15 -2.83 27.48 -17.02
N THR A 16 -2.44 26.36 -16.42
CA THR A 16 -1.86 26.30 -15.07
C THR A 16 -0.90 25.10 -14.95
N ASN A 17 -0.26 24.92 -13.79
CA ASN A 17 0.64 23.85 -13.38
C ASN A 17 1.99 23.80 -14.11
N CYS A 18 2.00 23.56 -15.41
CA CYS A 18 3.23 23.41 -16.18
C CYS A 18 3.12 24.09 -17.54
N TYR A 19 3.95 25.10 -17.78
CA TYR A 19 3.97 25.85 -19.02
C TYR A 19 5.36 26.42 -19.31
N LEU A 20 5.67 26.57 -20.59
CA LEU A 20 6.89 27.20 -21.07
C LEU A 20 6.55 28.57 -21.66
N VAL A 21 7.26 29.61 -21.21
CA VAL A 21 7.06 30.98 -21.69
C VAL A 21 8.34 31.48 -22.35
N LYS A 22 8.22 32.04 -23.55
CA LYS A 22 9.33 32.71 -24.21
C LYS A 22 9.72 33.95 -23.40
N MET A 23 10.98 34.03 -22.95
CA MET A 23 11.46 35.09 -22.07
C MET A 23 11.18 36.51 -22.58
N SER A 24 11.18 36.72 -23.91
CA SER A 24 10.86 38.03 -24.50
C SER A 24 9.44 38.51 -24.18
N ALA A 25 8.49 37.60 -23.94
CA ALA A 25 7.12 37.93 -23.54
C ALA A 25 7.05 38.48 -22.10
N LEU A 26 8.03 38.16 -21.24
CA LEU A 26 8.10 38.61 -19.85
C LEU A 26 8.94 39.89 -19.66
N ARG A 27 9.75 40.28 -20.66
CA ARG A 27 10.71 41.40 -20.57
C ARG A 27 10.15 42.74 -21.10
N THR A 28 8.85 42.85 -21.32
CA THR A 28 8.21 44.06 -21.86
C THR A 28 8.20 45.18 -20.80
N SER A 29 8.70 46.38 -21.14
CA SER A 29 8.85 47.50 -20.20
C SER A 29 7.52 48.23 -19.90
N ASN A 30 7.07 48.12 -18.64
CA ASN A 30 6.03 48.86 -17.88
C ASN A 30 4.63 49.15 -18.47
N ALA A 31 3.66 49.27 -17.55
CA ALA A 31 2.20 49.37 -17.67
C ALA A 31 1.46 48.16 -18.30
N LYS A 32 2.15 47.31 -19.05
CA LYS A 32 1.60 46.15 -19.79
C LYS A 32 2.44 44.88 -19.61
N ALA A 33 2.88 44.62 -18.38
CA ALA A 33 3.66 43.43 -18.05
C ALA A 33 2.76 42.22 -17.75
N VAL A 34 3.23 41.02 -18.10
CA VAL A 34 2.66 39.77 -17.61
C VAL A 34 2.78 39.76 -16.08
N THR A 35 1.68 39.48 -15.38
CA THR A 35 1.62 39.56 -13.92
C THR A 35 0.82 38.40 -13.33
N TYR A 36 1.21 37.97 -12.13
CA TYR A 36 0.51 36.96 -11.33
C TYR A 36 -0.37 37.60 -10.24
N THR A 37 -0.57 38.91 -10.31
CA THR A 37 -1.29 39.67 -9.28
C THR A 37 -2.30 40.60 -9.93
N LYS A 38 -3.58 40.42 -9.55
CA LYS A 38 -4.72 41.26 -9.96
C LYS A 38 -5.79 41.17 -8.88
N ASP A 39 -6.33 42.30 -8.46
CA ASP A 39 -7.33 42.34 -7.38
C ASP A 39 -8.56 41.48 -7.72
N GLY A 40 -8.96 40.64 -6.76
CA GLY A 40 -10.12 39.75 -6.90
C GLY A 40 -9.88 38.49 -7.73
N LEU A 41 -8.64 38.20 -8.14
CA LEU A 41 -8.27 36.96 -8.85
C LEU A 41 -7.16 36.20 -8.11
N ASP A 42 -7.16 34.87 -8.19
CA ASP A 42 -5.99 34.07 -7.83
C ASP A 42 -4.84 34.28 -8.85
N SER A 43 -3.65 33.81 -8.49
CA SER A 43 -2.44 34.04 -9.27
C SER A 43 -2.46 33.44 -10.68
N ASP A 44 -3.06 32.26 -10.86
CA ASP A 44 -3.16 31.63 -12.19
C ASP A 44 -4.19 32.34 -13.07
N MET A 45 -5.32 32.74 -12.47
CA MET A 45 -6.31 33.58 -13.15
C MET A 45 -5.73 34.94 -13.54
N ALA A 46 -4.96 35.58 -12.65
CA ALA A 46 -4.30 36.85 -12.91
C ALA A 46 -3.27 36.73 -14.04
N PHE A 47 -2.47 35.66 -14.02
CA PHE A 47 -1.51 35.34 -15.08
C PHE A 47 -2.19 35.19 -16.43
N CYS A 48 -3.19 34.31 -16.53
CA CYS A 48 -3.90 34.08 -17.78
C CYS A 48 -4.65 35.34 -18.25
N ALA A 49 -5.23 36.12 -17.33
CA ALA A 49 -5.86 37.40 -17.66
C ALA A 49 -4.86 38.39 -18.25
N SER A 50 -3.67 38.51 -17.65
CA SER A 50 -2.63 39.40 -18.17
C SER A 50 -2.18 39.01 -19.58
N LEU A 51 -2.07 37.71 -19.89
CA LEU A 51 -1.73 37.25 -21.23
C LEU A 51 -2.81 37.60 -22.26
N ARG A 52 -4.10 37.42 -21.90
CA ARG A 52 -5.23 37.78 -22.77
C ARG A 52 -5.30 39.29 -23.01
N ASP A 53 -5.11 40.10 -21.97
CA ASP A 53 -5.11 41.57 -22.07
C ASP A 53 -3.99 42.08 -23.00
N LEU A 54 -2.90 41.31 -23.14
CA LEU A 54 -1.78 41.57 -24.05
C LEU A 54 -1.92 40.93 -25.45
N GLY A 55 -2.98 40.17 -25.69
CA GLY A 55 -3.17 39.43 -26.95
C GLY A 55 -2.19 38.27 -27.15
N ILE A 56 -1.58 37.78 -26.07
CA ILE A 56 -0.66 36.64 -26.10
C ILE A 56 -1.48 35.35 -25.99
N PHE A 57 -1.37 34.48 -26.99
CA PHE A 57 -2.04 33.19 -27.00
C PHE A 57 -1.41 32.22 -26.00
N MET A 58 -2.27 31.48 -25.30
CA MET A 58 -1.89 30.40 -24.41
C MET A 58 -2.17 29.09 -25.14
N HIS A 59 -1.12 28.33 -25.41
CA HIS A 59 -1.22 27.07 -26.16
C HIS A 59 -1.10 25.87 -25.23
N VAL A 60 -1.95 24.87 -25.41
CA VAL A 60 -1.85 23.54 -24.78
C VAL A 60 -1.61 22.51 -25.88
N SER A 61 -0.58 21.68 -25.72
CA SER A 61 -0.36 20.51 -26.58
C SER A 61 -0.85 19.26 -25.86
N ASN A 62 -1.66 18.46 -26.55
CA ASN A 62 -1.99 17.09 -26.17
C ASN A 62 -1.53 16.09 -27.25
N GLU A 63 -0.54 16.49 -28.05
CA GLU A 63 0.03 15.64 -29.11
C GLU A 63 0.71 14.41 -28.53
N MET A 64 1.27 14.53 -27.33
CA MET A 64 1.88 13.45 -26.56
C MET A 64 1.29 13.38 -25.16
N ASP A 65 1.43 12.22 -24.53
CA ASP A 65 1.05 12.04 -23.13
C ASP A 65 2.23 12.52 -22.26
N PHE A 66 2.15 13.75 -21.75
CA PHE A 66 3.25 14.38 -21.00
C PHE A 66 3.32 13.93 -19.53
N GLY A 67 2.19 13.47 -18.99
CA GLY A 67 2.04 13.12 -17.58
C GLY A 67 0.61 13.37 -17.12
N HIS A 68 0.45 13.52 -15.82
CA HIS A 68 -0.84 13.74 -15.15
C HIS A 68 -0.64 14.66 -13.93
N LEU A 69 -1.76 15.06 -13.33
CA LEU A 69 -1.77 15.87 -12.12
C LEU A 69 -2.10 14.97 -10.93
N VAL A 70 -1.43 15.22 -9.81
CA VAL A 70 -1.78 14.62 -8.50
C VAL A 70 -2.94 15.40 -7.87
N ASN A 71 -3.73 14.73 -7.05
CA ASN A 71 -4.76 15.33 -6.22
C ASN A 71 -4.21 15.65 -4.82
N PRO A 72 -3.99 16.93 -4.45
CA PRO A 72 -3.48 17.30 -3.14
C PRO A 72 -4.57 17.50 -2.07
N GLU A 73 -5.87 17.40 -2.41
CA GLU A 73 -6.97 17.83 -1.54
C GLU A 73 -7.01 17.13 -0.18
N THR A 74 -6.60 15.86 -0.13
CA THR A 74 -6.65 15.02 1.08
C THR A 74 -5.28 14.80 1.73
N TYR A 75 -4.24 15.52 1.29
CA TYR A 75 -2.87 15.30 1.74
C TYR A 75 -2.63 15.86 3.15
N ASP A 76 -2.65 14.96 4.15
CA ASP A 76 -2.46 15.30 5.56
C ASP A 76 -0.99 15.19 5.98
N ILE A 77 -0.29 16.32 5.98
CA ILE A 77 1.13 16.42 6.37
C ILE A 77 1.41 16.13 7.86
N SER A 78 0.37 16.01 8.70
CA SER A 78 0.54 15.71 10.13
C SER A 78 0.76 14.22 10.40
N ARG A 79 0.49 13.35 9.42
CA ARG A 79 0.66 11.89 9.53
C ARG A 79 2.13 11.48 9.48
N THR A 80 2.46 10.41 10.18
CA THR A 80 3.68 9.65 9.88
C THR A 80 3.54 9.05 8.48
N HIS A 81 4.46 9.38 7.57
CA HIS A 81 4.44 8.97 6.16
C HIS A 81 3.11 9.25 5.43
N PRO A 82 2.76 10.54 5.17
CA PRO A 82 1.48 10.93 4.56
C PRO A 82 1.17 10.24 3.23
N ASP A 83 2.20 9.99 2.41
CA ASP A 83 2.10 9.31 1.12
C ASP A 83 1.41 7.93 1.24
N MET A 84 1.53 7.26 2.39
CA MET A 84 0.90 5.96 2.63
C MET A 84 -0.64 6.02 2.56
N TYR A 85 -1.21 7.17 2.93
CA TYR A 85 -2.65 7.39 2.96
C TYR A 85 -3.23 7.80 1.59
N GLN A 86 -2.39 7.98 0.57
CA GLN A 86 -2.78 8.52 -0.74
C GLN A 86 -3.22 7.46 -1.76
N LEU A 87 -3.45 6.22 -1.33
CA LEU A 87 -3.86 5.10 -2.19
C LEU A 87 -5.12 5.39 -3.03
N PHE A 88 -6.04 6.19 -2.52
CA PHE A 88 -7.30 6.50 -3.19
C PHE A 88 -7.18 7.67 -4.17
N ASP A 89 -6.54 8.76 -3.74
CA ASP A 89 -6.50 10.02 -4.49
C ASP A 89 -5.36 10.04 -5.51
N ASN A 90 -4.25 9.34 -5.24
CA ASN A 90 -3.06 9.29 -6.07
C ASN A 90 -2.58 7.84 -6.27
N LYS A 91 -3.50 6.97 -6.71
CA LYS A 91 -3.25 5.52 -6.84
C LYS A 91 -2.02 5.19 -7.68
N MET A 92 -1.76 5.95 -8.73
CA MET A 92 -0.64 5.66 -9.63
C MET A 92 0.70 5.89 -8.93
N GLU A 93 0.88 7.04 -8.29
CA GLU A 93 2.07 7.39 -7.48
C GLU A 93 2.26 6.37 -6.37
N TRP A 94 1.16 6.07 -5.67
CA TRP A 94 1.14 5.13 -4.57
C TRP A 94 1.60 3.74 -5.02
N THR A 95 1.04 3.25 -6.13
CA THR A 95 1.36 1.91 -6.68
C THR A 95 2.82 1.85 -7.11
N THR A 96 3.32 2.86 -7.83
CA THR A 96 4.72 2.92 -8.25
C THR A 96 5.69 2.93 -7.06
N ARG A 97 5.30 3.57 -5.94
CA ARG A 97 6.14 3.66 -4.74
C ARG A 97 6.10 2.41 -3.86
N TYR A 98 4.91 1.82 -3.71
CA TYR A 98 4.65 0.86 -2.64
C TYR A 98 4.41 -0.58 -3.11
N LEU A 99 4.10 -0.80 -4.38
CA LEU A 99 4.00 -2.15 -4.93
C LEU A 99 5.40 -2.72 -5.19
N HIS A 100 5.59 -4.01 -4.96
CA HIS A 100 6.84 -4.68 -5.27
C HIS A 100 7.09 -4.67 -6.79
N GLU A 101 8.31 -4.39 -7.23
CA GLU A 101 8.69 -4.33 -8.66
C GLU A 101 8.34 -5.62 -9.43
N ASP A 102 8.60 -6.77 -8.79
CA ASP A 102 8.25 -8.09 -9.35
C ASP A 102 6.78 -8.51 -9.20
N TYR A 103 5.88 -7.68 -8.65
CA TYR A 103 4.48 -8.06 -8.43
C TYR A 103 3.81 -8.58 -9.70
N LEU A 104 3.92 -7.82 -10.80
CA LEU A 104 3.31 -8.18 -12.10
C LEU A 104 3.91 -9.47 -12.68
N SER A 105 5.15 -9.79 -12.33
CA SER A 105 5.80 -11.02 -12.80
C SER A 105 5.19 -12.28 -12.21
N SER A 106 4.40 -12.16 -11.14
CA SER A 106 3.64 -13.27 -10.54
C SER A 106 2.56 -13.83 -11.47
N PHE A 107 2.11 -13.04 -12.45
CA PHE A 107 1.05 -13.41 -13.40
C PHE A 107 1.60 -13.89 -14.76
N ASP A 108 2.92 -14.10 -14.87
CA ASP A 108 3.51 -14.71 -16.06
C ASP A 108 3.11 -16.20 -16.13
N GLU A 109 2.31 -16.57 -17.12
CA GLU A 109 1.83 -17.95 -17.33
C GLU A 109 2.96 -18.99 -17.44
N LYS A 110 4.18 -18.55 -17.79
CA LYS A 110 5.35 -19.44 -17.88
C LYS A 110 6.01 -19.71 -16.54
N LYS A 111 5.73 -18.89 -15.50
CA LYS A 111 6.30 -19.03 -14.17
C LYS A 111 5.31 -19.74 -13.26
N LYS A 112 5.77 -20.82 -12.63
CA LYS A 112 4.98 -21.46 -11.56
C LYS A 112 5.03 -20.60 -10.30
N PRO A 113 3.89 -20.38 -9.62
CA PRO A 113 3.86 -19.75 -8.30
C PRO A 113 4.82 -20.48 -7.34
N ASN A 114 5.56 -19.69 -6.54
CA ASN A 114 6.42 -20.27 -5.52
C ASN A 114 5.55 -20.86 -4.40
N MET A 115 5.81 -22.12 -4.03
CA MET A 115 5.02 -22.87 -3.07
C MET A 115 5.96 -23.58 -2.07
N PRO A 116 6.49 -22.87 -1.06
CA PRO A 116 7.49 -23.42 -0.14
C PRO A 116 6.98 -24.59 0.72
N CYS A 117 5.67 -24.68 0.94
CA CYS A 117 5.00 -25.83 1.57
C CYS A 117 3.72 -26.17 0.79
N PRO A 118 3.18 -27.39 0.88
CA PRO A 118 1.94 -27.76 0.18
C PRO A 118 0.81 -26.76 0.44
N ASP A 119 0.22 -26.21 -0.62
CA ASP A 119 -0.84 -25.18 -0.60
C ASP A 119 -0.49 -23.90 0.21
N VAL A 120 0.80 -23.63 0.38
CA VAL A 120 1.32 -22.37 0.94
C VAL A 120 2.04 -21.64 -0.19
N TYR A 121 1.41 -20.61 -0.73
CA TYR A 121 1.95 -19.82 -1.83
C TYR A 121 2.73 -18.61 -1.33
N TRP A 122 3.70 -18.15 -2.14
CA TRP A 122 4.61 -17.09 -1.74
C TRP A 122 4.86 -16.09 -2.88
N PHE A 123 4.44 -14.84 -2.69
CA PHE A 123 4.44 -13.81 -3.74
C PHE A 123 5.15 -12.53 -3.32
N PRO A 124 5.84 -11.82 -4.24
CA PRO A 124 6.18 -10.42 -4.03
C PRO A 124 4.90 -9.56 -4.03
N LEU A 125 4.71 -8.73 -3.00
CA LEU A 125 3.55 -7.85 -2.89
C LEU A 125 3.95 -6.38 -2.69
N MET A 126 4.69 -6.09 -1.62
CA MET A 126 4.99 -4.72 -1.21
C MET A 126 6.47 -4.38 -1.39
N SER A 127 6.75 -3.11 -1.70
CA SER A 127 8.12 -2.61 -1.83
C SER A 127 8.84 -2.57 -0.48
N LYS A 128 10.17 -2.46 -0.52
CA LYS A 128 10.98 -2.21 0.68
C LYS A 128 10.52 -0.94 1.41
N GLN A 129 10.20 0.11 0.64
CA GLN A 129 9.78 1.39 1.19
C GLN A 129 8.46 1.25 1.94
N PHE A 130 7.48 0.54 1.37
CA PHE A 130 6.22 0.25 2.04
C PHE A 130 6.47 -0.38 3.40
N CYS A 131 7.30 -1.43 3.45
CA CYS A 131 7.51 -2.19 4.67
C CYS A 131 8.16 -1.36 5.79
N VAL A 132 9.12 -0.49 5.45
CA VAL A 132 9.76 0.42 6.42
C VAL A 132 8.76 1.44 6.94
N GLU A 133 8.08 2.14 6.04
CA GLU A 133 7.12 3.18 6.42
C GLU A 133 5.92 2.59 7.19
N TRP A 134 5.49 1.37 6.85
CA TRP A 134 4.42 0.67 7.57
C TRP A 134 4.82 0.35 9.02
N ILE A 135 6.06 -0.12 9.24
CA ILE A 135 6.60 -0.33 10.59
C ILE A 135 6.68 0.99 11.36
N ASP A 136 7.19 2.06 10.73
CA ASP A 136 7.32 3.37 11.37
C ASP A 136 5.95 3.92 11.84
N ILE A 137 4.87 3.70 11.07
CA ILE A 137 3.51 4.09 11.50
C ILE A 137 3.10 3.33 12.76
N MET A 138 3.38 2.02 12.84
CA MET A 138 3.03 1.21 14.02
C MET A 138 3.84 1.64 15.25
N GLU A 139 5.14 1.87 15.09
CA GLU A 139 6.01 2.29 16.19
C GLU A 139 5.72 3.74 16.63
N ALA A 140 5.34 4.63 15.71
CA ALA A 140 4.89 5.98 16.05
C ALA A 140 3.58 5.97 16.84
N PHE A 141 2.67 5.01 16.56
CA PHE A 141 1.47 4.81 17.37
C PHE A 141 1.80 4.23 18.75
N GLY A 142 2.69 3.24 18.81
CA GLY A 142 3.33 2.74 20.04
C GLY A 142 2.42 1.98 21.02
N GLN A 143 1.10 1.94 20.82
CA GLN A 143 0.14 1.26 21.69
C GLN A 143 -0.08 -0.20 21.25
N TRP A 144 0.96 -1.01 21.37
CA TRP A 144 0.92 -2.45 21.15
C TRP A 144 0.06 -3.16 22.20
N SER A 145 -0.69 -4.18 21.79
CA SER A 145 -1.39 -5.05 22.75
C SER A 145 -0.43 -5.75 23.71
N ASP A 146 -0.99 -6.20 24.83
CA ASP A 146 -0.24 -6.86 25.90
C ASP A 146 -0.04 -8.37 25.67
N GLY A 147 -0.58 -8.91 24.57
CA GLY A 147 -0.51 -10.34 24.24
C GLY A 147 -1.35 -11.22 25.18
N SER A 148 -2.33 -10.63 25.89
CA SER A 148 -3.28 -11.36 26.72
C SER A 148 -4.52 -11.78 25.92
N ASN A 149 -5.22 -12.83 26.38
CA ASN A 149 -6.45 -13.26 25.72
C ASN A 149 -7.60 -12.25 25.84
N SER A 150 -7.47 -11.20 26.67
CA SER A 150 -8.52 -10.19 26.81
C SER A 150 -8.23 -9.04 25.86
N ASP A 151 -8.99 -8.99 24.77
CA ASP A 151 -8.85 -7.95 23.77
C ASP A 151 -10.13 -7.13 23.62
N LYS A 152 -10.14 -5.94 24.22
CA LYS A 152 -11.25 -4.99 24.16
C LYS A 152 -11.48 -4.38 22.78
N ARG A 153 -10.54 -4.58 21.84
CA ARG A 153 -10.65 -4.10 20.46
C ARG A 153 -11.53 -5.03 19.61
N LEU A 154 -11.73 -6.27 20.06
CA LEU A 154 -12.59 -7.26 19.42
C LEU A 154 -14.00 -7.19 20.02
N GLU A 155 -15.03 -7.40 19.19
CA GLU A 155 -16.42 -7.46 19.66
C GLU A 155 -16.65 -8.57 20.71
N SER A 156 -15.91 -9.67 20.61
CA SER A 156 -15.95 -10.78 21.57
C SER A 156 -15.27 -10.47 22.90
N GLY A 157 -14.40 -9.44 22.96
CA GLY A 157 -13.54 -9.18 24.11
C GLY A 157 -12.45 -10.23 24.34
N TYR A 158 -12.34 -11.24 23.47
CA TYR A 158 -11.52 -12.43 23.69
C TYR A 158 -10.80 -12.87 22.42
N GLU A 159 -9.48 -12.98 22.53
CA GLU A 159 -8.60 -13.52 21.50
C GLU A 159 -8.09 -14.90 21.92
N ALA A 160 -8.44 -15.93 21.14
CA ALA A 160 -8.09 -17.30 21.49
C ALA A 160 -6.58 -17.56 21.43
N VAL A 161 -5.86 -16.83 20.59
CA VAL A 161 -4.42 -16.98 20.38
C VAL A 161 -3.82 -15.58 20.28
N PRO A 162 -3.58 -14.91 21.43
CA PRO A 162 -3.23 -13.51 21.42
C PRO A 162 -1.84 -13.25 20.87
N THR A 163 -1.68 -12.09 20.24
CA THR A 163 -0.39 -11.58 19.78
C THR A 163 -0.12 -10.18 20.35
N ARG A 164 1.14 -9.73 20.25
CA ARG A 164 1.49 -8.32 20.43
C ARG A 164 1.36 -7.60 19.10
N ASP A 165 0.28 -6.85 18.95
CA ASP A 165 -0.15 -6.35 17.65
C ASP A 165 -0.83 -4.97 17.72
N ILE A 166 -0.98 -4.38 16.53
CA ILE A 166 -1.75 -3.17 16.27
C ILE A 166 -2.66 -3.44 15.07
N HIS A 167 -3.97 -3.23 15.26
CA HIS A 167 -4.96 -3.36 14.20
C HIS A 167 -4.96 -2.13 13.29
N MET A 168 -5.22 -2.32 11.99
CA MET A 168 -5.28 -1.23 11.01
C MET A 168 -6.34 -0.17 11.34
N SER A 169 -7.41 -0.56 12.04
CA SER A 169 -8.44 0.36 12.53
C SER A 169 -7.90 1.37 13.54
N GLN A 170 -6.93 0.98 14.37
CA GLN A 170 -6.34 1.85 15.41
C GLN A 170 -5.49 2.98 14.81
N VAL A 171 -4.91 2.76 13.63
CA VAL A 171 -4.03 3.70 12.93
C VAL A 171 -4.69 4.35 11.71
N GLY A 172 -6.00 4.11 11.51
CA GLY A 172 -6.78 4.69 10.42
C GLY A 172 -6.43 4.16 9.02
N LEU A 173 -5.82 2.97 8.93
CA LEU A 173 -5.42 2.33 7.67
C LEU A 173 -6.33 1.18 7.24
N ASP A 174 -7.42 0.92 7.97
CA ASP A 174 -8.32 -0.21 7.69
C ASP A 174 -8.87 -0.17 6.26
N ARG A 175 -9.41 0.97 5.83
CA ARG A 175 -9.93 1.14 4.47
C ARG A 175 -8.85 0.97 3.40
N HIS A 176 -7.65 1.49 3.65
CA HIS A 176 -6.50 1.36 2.74
C HIS A 176 -6.09 -0.09 2.60
N TRP A 177 -6.01 -0.81 3.71
CA TRP A 177 -5.64 -2.22 3.70
C TRP A 177 -6.70 -3.10 3.02
N LEU A 178 -7.99 -2.86 3.27
CA LEU A 178 -9.07 -3.54 2.55
C LEU A 178 -9.00 -3.29 1.03
N HIS A 179 -8.61 -2.08 0.62
CA HIS A 179 -8.37 -1.78 -0.80
C HIS A 179 -7.17 -2.55 -1.35
N ILE A 180 -6.07 -2.65 -0.58
CA ILE A 180 -4.91 -3.48 -0.93
C ILE A 180 -5.32 -4.95 -1.11
N LEU A 181 -6.12 -5.50 -0.19
CA LEU A 181 -6.63 -6.86 -0.30
C LEU A 181 -7.42 -7.05 -1.60
N LYS A 182 -8.33 -6.13 -1.89
CA LYS A 182 -9.19 -6.19 -3.08
C LYS A 182 -8.40 -6.05 -4.39
N GLU A 183 -7.48 -5.10 -4.47
CA GLU A 183 -6.83 -4.74 -5.74
C GLU A 183 -5.57 -5.56 -6.03
N PHE A 184 -4.82 -5.96 -5.00
CA PHE A 184 -3.51 -6.58 -5.17
C PHE A 184 -3.44 -8.02 -4.65
N VAL A 185 -4.13 -8.36 -3.56
CA VAL A 185 -4.11 -9.73 -3.01
C VAL A 185 -5.11 -10.64 -3.71
N ARG A 186 -6.34 -10.18 -3.94
CA ARG A 186 -7.40 -10.97 -4.61
C ARG A 186 -6.95 -11.53 -5.96
N PRO A 187 -6.30 -10.77 -6.87
CA PRO A 187 -5.85 -11.34 -8.13
C PRO A 187 -4.82 -12.47 -7.96
N LEU A 188 -3.89 -12.36 -7.00
CA LEU A 188 -2.94 -13.42 -6.68
C LEU A 188 -3.65 -14.66 -6.12
N GLN A 189 -4.66 -14.46 -5.28
CA GLN A 189 -5.47 -15.52 -4.71
C GLN A 189 -6.26 -16.27 -5.79
N GLU A 190 -6.98 -15.55 -6.67
CA GLU A 190 -7.81 -16.13 -7.73
C GLU A 190 -6.97 -16.97 -8.71
N MET A 191 -5.69 -16.61 -8.89
CA MET A 191 -4.74 -17.35 -9.72
C MET A 191 -4.37 -18.74 -9.13
N VAL A 192 -4.27 -18.87 -7.81
CA VAL A 192 -3.78 -20.12 -7.18
C VAL A 192 -4.87 -20.98 -6.56
N PHE A 193 -5.97 -20.38 -6.09
CA PHE A 193 -7.14 -21.11 -5.62
C PHE A 193 -8.23 -21.05 -6.70
N THR A 194 -7.96 -21.70 -7.84
CA THR A 194 -8.87 -21.75 -8.98
C THR A 194 -10.26 -22.22 -8.55
N GLY A 195 -11.28 -21.43 -8.85
CA GLY A 195 -12.68 -21.71 -8.50
C GLY A 195 -13.15 -21.04 -7.20
N TYR A 196 -12.27 -20.43 -6.42
CA TYR A 196 -12.65 -19.57 -5.31
C TYR A 196 -12.70 -18.09 -5.75
N TYR A 197 -13.88 -17.47 -5.65
CA TYR A 197 -14.11 -16.08 -6.05
C TYR A 197 -14.92 -15.34 -4.98
N HIS A 198 -14.37 -14.23 -4.49
CA HIS A 198 -15.07 -13.30 -3.60
C HIS A 198 -14.59 -11.86 -3.81
N ASN A 199 -15.49 -10.96 -4.20
CA ASN A 199 -15.17 -9.58 -4.52
C ASN A 199 -16.25 -8.60 -4.01
N PRO A 200 -15.93 -7.69 -3.08
CA PRO A 200 -14.63 -7.56 -2.42
C PRO A 200 -14.34 -8.72 -1.45
N PRO A 201 -13.07 -9.08 -1.21
CA PRO A 201 -12.73 -9.95 -0.09
C PRO A 201 -13.09 -9.26 1.23
N VAL A 202 -13.48 -10.03 2.24
CA VAL A 202 -13.86 -9.53 3.55
C VAL A 202 -12.77 -9.87 4.56
N SER A 203 -12.31 -8.90 5.33
CA SER A 203 -11.38 -9.16 6.43
C SER A 203 -11.61 -8.18 7.57
N VAL A 204 -11.98 -8.71 8.74
CA VAL A 204 -12.19 -7.92 9.96
C VAL A 204 -10.91 -7.85 10.81
N MET A 205 -10.04 -8.85 10.67
CA MET A 205 -8.82 -9.00 11.45
C MET A 205 -7.61 -8.68 10.58
N ASN A 206 -7.19 -7.41 10.60
CA ASN A 206 -6.05 -6.88 9.86
C ASN A 206 -5.09 -6.20 10.84
N PHE A 207 -3.92 -6.78 11.06
CA PHE A 207 -3.04 -6.33 12.13
C PHE A 207 -1.56 -6.61 11.86
N VAL A 208 -0.70 -5.73 12.36
CA VAL A 208 0.75 -5.94 12.38
C VAL A 208 1.11 -6.60 13.70
N VAL A 209 1.83 -7.71 13.64
CA VAL A 209 2.38 -8.41 14.82
C VAL A 209 3.85 -8.10 14.97
N ARG A 210 4.30 -7.91 16.22
CA ARG A 210 5.69 -7.75 16.60
C ARG A 210 6.15 -8.90 17.50
N TYR A 211 7.18 -9.62 17.05
CA TYR A 211 7.84 -10.64 17.86
C TYR A 211 9.20 -10.17 18.36
N ARG A 212 9.43 -10.32 19.66
CA ARG A 212 10.69 -9.98 20.34
C ARG A 212 11.04 -11.00 21.42
N PRO A 213 12.33 -11.29 21.65
CA PRO A 213 12.80 -12.20 22.71
C PRO A 213 12.31 -11.83 24.12
N ASP A 214 12.22 -10.53 24.41
CA ASP A 214 11.87 -9.99 25.72
C ASP A 214 10.38 -9.68 25.88
N GLU A 215 9.57 -10.01 24.87
CA GLU A 215 8.12 -9.81 24.87
C GLU A 215 7.43 -11.15 24.55
N GLN A 216 6.83 -11.25 23.36
CA GLN A 216 6.26 -12.48 22.83
C GLN A 216 7.13 -12.94 21.64
N PRO A 217 8.00 -13.96 21.80
CA PRO A 217 8.95 -14.34 20.75
C PRO A 217 8.44 -15.42 19.80
N SER A 218 7.30 -16.03 20.07
CA SER A 218 6.73 -17.15 19.30
C SER A 218 5.21 -17.14 19.38
N LEU A 219 4.57 -17.92 18.51
CA LEU A 219 3.13 -18.15 18.55
C LEU A 219 2.84 -19.64 18.55
N ARG A 220 2.05 -20.09 19.53
CA ARG A 220 1.71 -21.50 19.70
C ARG A 220 0.95 -22.07 18.49
N PRO A 221 0.95 -23.40 18.29
CA PRO A 221 0.15 -24.05 17.25
C PRO A 221 -1.33 -23.66 17.27
N HIS A 222 -1.87 -23.23 16.12
CA HIS A 222 -3.27 -22.82 15.97
C HIS A 222 -3.79 -22.95 14.53
N HIS A 223 -5.10 -22.74 14.39
CA HIS A 223 -5.77 -22.44 13.13
C HIS A 223 -6.22 -20.99 13.14
N ASP A 224 -6.29 -20.39 11.96
CA ASP A 224 -6.84 -19.05 11.80
C ASP A 224 -8.33 -19.14 11.56
N SER A 225 -9.07 -18.14 12.03
CA SER A 225 -10.48 -17.99 11.68
C SER A 225 -10.60 -17.28 10.33
N SER A 226 -10.17 -17.95 9.26
CA SER A 226 -10.21 -17.45 7.88
C SER A 226 -10.46 -18.59 6.90
N THR A 227 -10.98 -18.28 5.71
CA THR A 227 -10.88 -19.20 4.58
C THR A 227 -9.42 -19.33 4.16
N TYR A 228 -8.75 -18.19 3.96
CA TYR A 228 -7.31 -18.11 3.76
C TYR A 228 -6.71 -16.96 4.55
N THR A 229 -5.48 -17.17 5.00
CA THR A 229 -4.68 -16.17 5.71
C THR A 229 -3.59 -15.67 4.80
N ILE A 230 -3.31 -14.38 4.93
CA ILE A 230 -2.11 -13.78 4.35
C ILE A 230 -1.16 -13.33 5.45
N ASN A 231 0.14 -13.49 5.21
CA ASN A 231 1.22 -13.13 6.13
C ASN A 231 2.35 -12.47 5.34
N LEU A 232 2.42 -11.15 5.40
CA LEU A 232 3.40 -10.31 4.73
C LEU A 232 4.58 -10.05 5.67
N ALA A 233 5.79 -10.44 5.26
CA ALA A 233 6.99 -10.11 6.02
C ALA A 233 7.38 -8.64 5.82
N LEU A 234 7.52 -7.88 6.91
CA LEU A 234 7.84 -6.45 6.85
C LEU A 234 9.34 -6.16 7.05
N ASN A 235 10.10 -7.08 7.62
CA ASN A 235 11.54 -6.91 7.79
C ASN A 235 12.33 -8.20 7.55
N THR A 236 13.66 -8.11 7.58
CA THR A 236 14.56 -9.11 6.99
C THR A 236 15.22 -10.01 8.05
N PRO A 237 15.10 -11.34 7.92
CA PRO A 237 15.79 -12.28 8.82
C PRO A 237 17.31 -12.18 8.65
N ASN A 238 18.04 -12.43 9.74
CA ASN A 238 19.49 -12.30 9.89
C ASN A 238 20.04 -10.87 9.66
N VAL A 239 19.16 -9.87 9.54
CA VAL A 239 19.51 -8.44 9.50
C VAL A 239 18.82 -7.72 10.65
N ASP A 240 17.48 -7.82 10.70
CA ASP A 240 16.65 -7.13 11.69
C ASP A 240 16.29 -8.06 12.89
N TYR A 241 16.28 -9.38 12.67
CA TYR A 241 16.00 -10.40 13.67
C TYR A 241 16.67 -11.74 13.35
N GLU A 242 16.86 -12.60 14.35
CA GLU A 242 17.34 -13.98 14.19
C GLU A 242 16.27 -14.99 14.63
N GLY A 243 16.24 -16.16 14.00
CA GLY A 243 15.18 -17.16 14.21
C GLY A 243 13.89 -16.78 13.48
N GLY A 244 12.74 -17.15 14.04
CA GLY A 244 11.43 -16.85 13.48
C GLY A 244 11.05 -17.73 12.28
N GLY A 245 9.96 -17.32 11.63
CA GLY A 245 9.32 -18.05 10.53
C GLY A 245 7.93 -18.58 10.90
N CYS A 246 7.41 -19.45 10.04
CA CYS A 246 6.15 -20.16 10.23
C CYS A 246 6.37 -21.65 9.95
N ARG A 247 5.83 -22.53 10.79
CA ARG A 247 5.86 -23.98 10.57
C ARG A 247 4.46 -24.53 10.44
N PHE A 248 4.20 -25.22 9.34
CA PHE A 248 2.97 -25.94 9.07
C PHE A 248 3.14 -27.40 9.54
N ILE A 249 2.50 -27.72 10.65
CA ILE A 249 2.79 -28.92 11.45
C ILE A 249 2.40 -30.19 10.71
N ARG A 250 1.21 -30.20 10.09
CA ARG A 250 0.70 -31.35 9.30
C ARG A 250 1.66 -31.77 8.18
N TYR A 251 2.43 -30.83 7.64
CA TYR A 251 3.36 -31.07 6.54
C TYR A 251 4.82 -31.19 7.00
N ASN A 252 5.09 -31.02 8.30
CA ASN A 252 6.44 -30.86 8.85
C ASN A 252 7.31 -29.88 8.02
N CYS A 253 6.70 -28.80 7.55
CA CYS A 253 7.31 -27.84 6.63
C CYS A 253 7.45 -26.48 7.31
N SER A 254 8.60 -25.82 7.14
CA SER A 254 8.88 -24.51 7.76
C SER A 254 9.35 -23.50 6.73
N VAL A 255 8.82 -22.28 6.84
CA VAL A 255 9.28 -21.12 6.08
C VAL A 255 9.99 -20.18 7.05
N ARG A 256 11.32 -20.16 7.02
CA ARG A 256 12.18 -19.38 7.95
C ARG A 256 12.77 -18.13 7.30
N ASP A 257 13.33 -18.30 6.11
CA ASP A 257 13.96 -17.23 5.34
C ASP A 257 12.92 -16.38 4.59
N THR A 258 11.98 -15.82 5.36
CA THR A 258 10.96 -14.93 4.81
C THR A 258 11.60 -13.70 4.17
N LYS A 259 11.04 -13.24 3.06
CA LYS A 259 11.57 -12.15 2.25
C LYS A 259 10.73 -10.92 2.56
N ARG A 260 11.36 -9.82 2.93
CA ARG A 260 10.65 -8.55 3.14
C ARG A 260 9.84 -8.19 1.90
N GLY A 261 8.59 -7.75 2.11
CA GLY A 261 7.67 -7.40 1.03
C GLY A 261 6.99 -8.58 0.37
N TRP A 262 7.32 -9.82 0.77
CA TRP A 262 6.68 -11.02 0.25
C TRP A 262 5.58 -11.55 1.18
N LEU A 263 4.50 -11.98 0.53
CA LEU A 263 3.27 -12.47 1.11
C LEU A 263 3.24 -14.00 1.09
N LEU A 264 3.13 -14.63 2.26
CA LEU A 264 2.65 -16.02 2.34
C LEU A 264 1.12 -16.03 2.30
N MET A 265 0.56 -16.98 1.56
CA MET A 265 -0.88 -17.19 1.45
C MET A 265 -1.18 -18.67 1.64
N HIS A 266 -2.06 -19.01 2.59
CA HIS A 266 -2.44 -20.39 2.89
C HIS A 266 -3.87 -20.48 3.41
N PRO A 267 -4.55 -21.64 3.30
CA PRO A 267 -5.82 -21.88 3.98
C PRO A 267 -5.72 -21.64 5.49
N GLY A 268 -6.74 -21.05 6.12
CA GLY A 268 -6.73 -20.76 7.55
C GLY A 268 -7.21 -21.92 8.43
N ARG A 269 -8.25 -22.62 7.95
CA ARG A 269 -8.94 -23.69 8.69
C ARG A 269 -8.53 -25.09 8.21
N LEU A 270 -8.78 -26.07 9.08
CA LEU A 270 -8.71 -27.52 8.86
C LEU A 270 -7.31 -28.08 8.54
N THR A 271 -6.64 -27.61 7.49
CA THR A 271 -5.46 -28.27 6.92
C THR A 271 -4.13 -27.62 7.29
N HIS A 272 -4.10 -26.35 7.66
CA HIS A 272 -2.86 -25.61 7.90
C HIS A 272 -2.70 -25.25 9.38
N TYR A 273 -2.74 -26.27 10.25
CA TYR A 273 -2.39 -26.09 11.66
C TYR A 273 -0.92 -25.69 11.75
N HIS A 274 -0.64 -24.49 12.25
CA HIS A 274 0.67 -23.87 12.10
C HIS A 274 1.11 -23.13 13.38
N GLU A 275 2.40 -22.89 13.50
CA GLU A 275 3.02 -22.19 14.63
C GLU A 275 4.01 -21.10 14.17
N GLY A 276 4.10 -20.03 14.96
CA GLY A 276 5.11 -18.99 14.79
C GLY A 276 6.40 -19.40 15.51
N LEU A 277 7.46 -19.63 14.75
CA LEU A 277 8.74 -20.08 15.30
C LEU A 277 9.41 -19.00 16.15
N LEU A 278 10.23 -19.44 17.12
CA LEU A 278 10.90 -18.59 18.10
C LEU A 278 11.86 -17.59 17.45
N VAL A 279 11.65 -16.30 17.72
CA VAL A 279 12.61 -15.21 17.46
C VAL A 279 13.58 -15.12 18.63
N THR A 280 14.87 -15.28 18.35
CA THR A 280 15.93 -15.37 19.37
C THR A 280 16.66 -14.05 19.59
N LYS A 281 16.61 -13.14 18.61
CA LYS A 281 17.26 -11.83 18.68
C LYS A 281 16.56 -10.82 17.77
N GLY A 282 16.67 -9.54 18.11
CA GLY A 282 16.10 -8.45 17.31
C GLY A 282 14.58 -8.43 17.37
N THR A 283 13.95 -7.85 16.34
CA THR A 283 12.51 -7.69 16.29
C THR A 283 11.98 -8.11 14.93
N ARG A 284 10.97 -8.97 14.90
CA ARG A 284 10.31 -9.41 13.66
C ARG A 284 8.94 -8.76 13.54
N TYR A 285 8.67 -8.14 12.39
CA TYR A 285 7.36 -7.58 12.06
C TYR A 285 6.72 -8.34 10.90
N ILE A 286 5.43 -8.65 11.04
CA ILE A 286 4.61 -9.22 9.98
C ILE A 286 3.26 -8.52 9.93
N MET A 287 2.71 -8.33 8.74
CA MET A 287 1.32 -7.90 8.55
C MET A 287 0.46 -9.13 8.24
N VAL A 288 -0.59 -9.35 9.01
CA VAL A 288 -1.46 -10.53 8.92
C VAL A 288 -2.89 -10.09 8.64
N SER A 289 -3.56 -10.84 7.76
CA SER A 289 -5.01 -10.74 7.58
C SER A 289 -5.68 -12.09 7.50
N PHE A 290 -6.77 -12.21 8.24
CA PHE A 290 -7.70 -13.33 8.15
C PHE A 290 -8.79 -12.98 7.13
N VAL A 291 -8.70 -13.57 5.95
CA VAL A 291 -9.57 -13.22 4.82
C VAL A 291 -10.68 -14.26 4.68
N ASP A 292 -11.89 -13.75 4.49
CA ASP A 292 -13.14 -14.48 4.35
C ASP A 292 -13.39 -15.46 5.52
N PRO A 293 -13.50 -14.95 6.77
CA PRO A 293 -13.71 -15.74 7.99
C PRO A 293 -15.04 -16.51 8.06
#